data_AF-A0A7S1XJ17-F1
#
_entry.id   AF-A0A7S1XJ17-F1
#
_cell.length_a   1.000
_cell.length_b   1.000
_cell.length_c   1.000
_cell.angle_alpha   90.00
_cell.angle_beta   90.00
_cell.angle_gamma   90.00
#
_symmetry.space_group_name_H-M   'P 1'
#
loop_
_entity.id
_entity.type
_entity.pdbx_description
1 polymer ?
#
loop_
_entity_poly.entity_id
_entity_poly.type
_entity_poly.pdbx_seq_one_letter_code
_entity_poly.pdbx_strand_id
1 'polypeptide(L)'
;MFEACMAWMESMMTLSGDLIQDAKSELRKSQAGNKAEERRSRAVAAEVEFSPVSTTLATPKDEEPLDTEWLSDDACRQERSHLGRQVAEVLEELCGLHDESVSVPEPSCPNAMFYSRTKQSISLQAYVERFVHHLDVSPATYLAAMVYLGRAQKASGELRVNSYNIHRVFLTAVFLGIKYTEDVVYSAGTIARVGGVQSSGEVCALERQMLAQLNFELFIHPSLLQSAFTH
;
A
#
# COMPACT_ATOMS: atom_id res chain seq x y z
N MET A 1 22.27 -6.01 -5.27
CA MET A 1 20.83 -6.24 -4.95
C MET A 1 20.05 -4.93 -4.95
N PHE A 2 20.38 -3.99 -4.05
CA PHE A 2 19.77 -2.65 -3.95
C PHE A 2 19.83 -1.85 -5.25
N GLU A 3 21.01 -1.75 -5.88
CA GLU A 3 21.23 -1.06 -7.17
C GLU A 3 20.38 -1.64 -8.32
N ALA A 4 20.15 -2.95 -8.36
CA ALA A 4 19.36 -3.58 -9.42
C ALA A 4 17.85 -3.42 -9.17
N CYS A 5 17.42 -3.42 -7.90
CA CYS A 5 16.04 -3.13 -7.52
C CYS A 5 15.71 -1.64 -7.70
N MET A 6 16.65 -0.74 -7.40
CA MET A 6 16.56 0.69 -7.65
C MET A 6 16.63 1.00 -9.14
N ALA A 7 17.59 0.45 -9.89
CA ALA A 7 17.64 0.60 -11.35
C ALA A 7 16.42 -0.05 -12.04
N TRP A 8 15.86 -1.14 -11.48
CA TRP A 8 14.59 -1.69 -11.93
C TRP A 8 13.41 -0.82 -11.54
N MET A 9 13.35 -0.25 -10.33
CA MET A 9 12.30 0.68 -9.92
C MET A 9 12.38 1.99 -10.72
N GLU A 10 13.57 2.55 -10.95
CA GLU A 10 13.83 3.72 -11.77
C GLU A 10 13.58 3.46 -13.25
N SER A 11 14.08 2.34 -13.82
CA SER A 11 13.77 1.92 -15.20
C SER A 11 12.29 1.62 -15.35
N MET A 12 11.65 0.96 -14.38
CA MET A 12 10.22 0.71 -14.37
C MET A 12 9.46 2.04 -14.23
N MET A 13 9.92 3.01 -13.43
CA MET A 13 9.29 4.33 -13.27
C MET A 13 9.46 5.22 -14.52
N THR A 14 10.56 5.09 -15.26
CA THR A 14 10.86 5.88 -16.48
C THR A 14 10.30 5.27 -17.76
N LEU A 15 10.54 3.98 -18.05
CA LEU A 15 10.08 3.30 -19.28
C LEU A 15 8.56 3.17 -19.42
N SER A 16 7.80 3.26 -18.32
CA SER A 16 6.34 3.20 -18.36
C SER A 16 5.66 4.58 -18.37
N GLY A 17 6.40 5.68 -18.14
CA GLY A 17 5.86 7.03 -18.28
C GLY A 17 5.40 7.31 -19.72
N ASP A 18 6.21 6.91 -20.69
CA ASP A 18 5.92 7.08 -22.12
C ASP A 18 4.82 6.12 -22.60
N LEU A 19 4.85 4.86 -22.15
CA LEU A 19 3.85 3.85 -22.53
C LEU A 19 2.45 4.15 -21.93
N ILE A 20 2.40 4.73 -20.73
CA ILE A 20 1.16 5.15 -20.07
C ILE A 20 0.63 6.45 -20.66
N GLN A 21 1.48 7.39 -21.10
CA GLN A 21 1.05 8.58 -21.85
C GLN A 21 0.39 8.18 -23.18
N ASP A 22 0.99 7.24 -23.90
CA ASP A 22 0.43 6.71 -25.15
C ASP A 22 -0.89 5.97 -24.91
N ALA A 23 -0.96 5.08 -23.92
CA ALA A 23 -2.19 4.36 -23.56
C ALA A 23 -3.29 5.31 -23.05
N LYS A 24 -2.96 6.34 -22.26
CA LYS A 24 -3.91 7.37 -21.81
C LYS A 24 -4.39 8.25 -22.96
N SER A 25 -3.54 8.50 -23.97
CA SER A 25 -3.93 9.26 -25.17
C SER A 25 -4.94 8.48 -26.03
N GLU A 26 -4.76 7.16 -26.18
CA GLU A 26 -5.68 6.28 -26.91
C GLU A 26 -6.99 6.06 -26.15
N LEU A 27 -6.93 5.92 -24.82
CA LEU A 27 -8.14 5.81 -24.00
C LEU A 27 -8.96 7.11 -24.02
N ARG A 28 -8.31 8.29 -24.01
CA ARG A 28 -8.99 9.59 -24.19
C ARG A 28 -9.67 9.72 -25.55
N LYS A 29 -9.10 9.16 -26.63
CA LYS A 29 -9.74 9.10 -27.95
C LYS A 29 -10.97 8.18 -27.93
N SER A 30 -10.92 7.05 -27.21
CA SER A 30 -12.06 6.12 -27.07
C SER A 30 -13.22 6.68 -26.22
N GLN A 31 -12.90 7.39 -25.13
CA GLN A 31 -13.90 7.96 -24.22
C GLN A 31 -14.59 9.23 -24.76
N ALA A 32 -13.95 9.93 -25.71
CA ALA A 32 -14.60 11.00 -26.46
C ALA A 32 -15.74 10.48 -27.38
N GLY A 33 -15.67 9.22 -27.83
CA GLY A 33 -16.73 8.56 -28.61
C GLY A 33 -17.91 8.08 -27.77
N ASN A 34 -17.66 7.56 -26.56
CA ASN A 34 -18.72 6.97 -25.72
C ASN A 34 -19.58 7.98 -24.94
N LYS A 35 -19.14 9.26 -24.82
CA LYS A 35 -19.95 10.31 -24.16
C LYS A 35 -21.24 10.68 -24.90
N ALA A 36 -21.41 10.25 -26.14
CA ALA A 36 -22.66 10.41 -26.90
C ALA A 36 -23.72 9.33 -26.56
N GLU A 37 -23.29 8.14 -26.15
CA GLU A 37 -24.15 6.97 -25.96
C GLU A 37 -24.74 6.90 -24.53
N GLU A 38 -23.97 7.35 -23.54
CA GLU A 38 -24.29 7.20 -22.10
C GLU A 38 -25.40 8.14 -21.58
N ARG A 39 -25.82 9.12 -22.40
CA ARG A 39 -26.97 10.00 -22.07
C ARG A 39 -28.32 9.30 -22.23
N ARG A 40 -28.39 8.12 -22.88
CA ARG A 40 -29.65 7.38 -23.09
C ARG A 40 -30.00 6.37 -21.99
N SER A 41 -29.05 5.98 -21.13
CA SER A 41 -29.27 4.86 -20.19
C SER A 41 -29.51 5.30 -18.74
N ARG A 42 -29.50 6.61 -18.43
CA ARG A 42 -29.69 7.13 -17.05
C ARG A 42 -31.17 7.28 -16.64
N ALA A 43 -32.09 6.53 -17.26
CA ALA A 43 -33.53 6.65 -17.01
C ALA A 43 -34.16 5.43 -16.33
N VAL A 44 -33.42 4.37 -15.97
CA VAL A 44 -34.04 3.16 -15.39
C VAL A 44 -33.23 2.59 -14.22
N ALA A 45 -33.98 2.40 -13.13
CA ALA A 45 -33.73 1.54 -11.97
C ALA A 45 -32.72 2.00 -10.91
N ALA A 46 -33.27 2.84 -10.02
CA ALA A 46 -32.96 2.81 -8.60
C ALA A 46 -33.62 1.59 -7.92
N GLU A 47 -33.20 1.35 -6.67
CA GLU A 47 -33.76 0.47 -5.62
C GLU A 47 -33.22 -0.97 -5.54
N VAL A 48 -32.38 -1.23 -4.52
CA VAL A 48 -32.57 -2.36 -3.60
C VAL A 48 -32.11 -1.93 -2.20
N GLU A 49 -33.02 -2.10 -1.24
CA GLU A 49 -32.89 -1.76 0.18
C GLU A 49 -32.00 -2.71 0.98
N PHE A 50 -31.49 -2.18 2.09
CA PHE A 50 -30.64 -2.82 3.08
C PHE A 50 -31.51 -3.49 4.17
N SER A 51 -31.11 -4.68 4.64
CA SER A 51 -31.70 -5.31 5.83
C SER A 51 -30.59 -5.80 6.79
N PRO A 52 -30.74 -5.65 8.13
CA PRO A 52 -29.67 -5.89 9.07
C PRO A 52 -29.69 -7.34 9.59
N VAL A 53 -28.51 -7.92 9.81
CA VAL A 53 -28.36 -9.17 10.59
C VAL A 53 -27.29 -8.96 11.66
N SER A 54 -27.73 -9.13 12.90
CA SER A 54 -26.92 -9.26 14.12
C SER A 54 -26.75 -10.76 14.39
N THR A 55 -25.58 -11.24 14.85
CA THR A 55 -25.41 -12.39 15.79
C THR A 55 -23.93 -12.62 16.12
N THR A 56 -23.57 -12.24 17.35
CA THR A 56 -22.70 -12.87 18.39
C THR A 56 -21.32 -13.50 18.14
N LEU A 57 -20.42 -13.09 19.04
CA LEU A 57 -19.13 -13.67 19.44
C LEU A 57 -19.19 -15.15 19.81
N ALA A 58 -18.09 -15.87 19.52
CA ALA A 58 -17.52 -16.89 20.39
C ALA A 58 -16.00 -17.02 20.14
N THR A 59 -15.22 -17.06 21.22
CA THR A 59 -13.81 -17.50 21.26
C THR A 59 -13.73 -18.85 21.99
N PRO A 60 -12.74 -19.69 21.65
CA PRO A 60 -11.94 -20.40 22.67
C PRO A 60 -10.44 -20.30 22.34
N LYS A 61 -9.52 -19.86 23.21
CA LYS A 61 -8.98 -20.42 24.46
C LYS A 61 -8.28 -21.79 24.33
N ASP A 62 -6.97 -21.73 24.55
CA ASP A 62 -6.05 -22.71 25.15
C ASP A 62 -5.55 -23.87 24.27
N GLU A 63 -4.42 -23.64 23.57
CA GLU A 63 -3.46 -24.70 23.24
C GLU A 63 -2.06 -24.30 23.77
N GLU A 64 -1.51 -25.18 24.61
CA GLU A 64 -0.19 -25.11 25.26
C GLU A 64 0.96 -25.28 24.24
N PRO A 65 2.16 -24.73 24.52
CA PRO A 65 3.20 -24.58 23.51
C PRO A 65 3.92 -25.90 23.23
N LEU A 66 3.95 -26.31 21.96
CA LEU A 66 4.91 -27.30 21.48
C LEU A 66 6.29 -26.67 21.48
N ASP A 67 7.16 -27.17 22.36
CA ASP A 67 8.60 -26.89 22.38
C ASP A 67 9.20 -27.25 21.01
N THR A 68 9.28 -26.25 20.14
CA THR A 68 9.99 -26.30 18.88
C THR A 68 11.14 -25.32 19.03
N GLU A 69 12.37 -25.81 19.02
CA GLU A 69 13.60 -25.02 19.15
C GLU A 69 13.68 -23.93 18.05
N TRP A 70 13.33 -22.70 18.40
CA TRP A 70 13.19 -21.52 17.52
C TRP A 70 14.52 -20.86 17.09
N LEU A 71 15.55 -21.61 16.74
CA LEU A 71 16.77 -21.03 16.15
C LEU A 71 16.53 -20.39 14.76
N SER A 72 15.37 -20.63 14.14
CA SER A 72 14.92 -19.99 12.90
C SER A 72 14.27 -18.61 13.09
N ASP A 73 13.80 -18.28 14.29
CA ASP A 73 13.06 -17.03 14.53
C ASP A 73 13.95 -15.81 14.50
N ASP A 74 15.14 -15.89 15.08
CA ASP A 74 16.08 -14.78 15.11
C ASP A 74 16.63 -14.46 13.72
N ALA A 75 16.91 -15.48 12.91
CA ALA A 75 17.38 -15.30 11.53
C ALA A 75 16.29 -14.66 10.65
N CYS A 76 15.07 -15.19 10.69
CA CYS A 76 13.93 -14.62 9.97
C CYS A 76 13.62 -13.20 10.46
N ARG A 77 13.70 -12.94 11.77
CA ARG A 77 13.50 -11.61 12.35
C ARG A 77 14.58 -10.63 11.89
N GLN A 78 15.83 -11.08 11.82
CA GLN A 78 16.96 -10.28 11.34
C GLN A 78 16.82 -9.90 9.87
N GLU A 79 16.39 -10.84 9.03
CA GLU A 79 16.13 -10.60 7.60
C GLU A 79 15.01 -9.56 7.42
N ARG A 80 13.90 -9.71 8.14
CA ARG A 80 12.79 -8.74 8.15
C ARG A 80 13.23 -7.36 8.61
N SER A 81 14.06 -7.28 9.65
CA SER A 81 14.61 -6.03 10.14
C SER A 81 15.53 -5.36 9.11
N HIS A 82 16.39 -6.14 8.44
CA HIS A 82 17.28 -5.64 7.41
C HIS A 82 16.51 -5.08 6.21
N LEU A 83 15.56 -5.85 5.68
CA LEU A 83 14.72 -5.41 4.55
C LEU A 83 13.89 -4.18 4.91
N GLY A 84 13.28 -4.17 6.11
CA GLY A 84 12.53 -3.01 6.59
C GLY A 84 13.37 -1.73 6.64
N ARG A 85 14.63 -1.83 7.07
CA ARG A 85 15.56 -0.69 7.08
C ARG A 85 15.87 -0.20 5.67
N GLN A 86 16.18 -1.10 4.73
CA GLN A 86 16.44 -0.73 3.33
C GLN A 86 15.23 -0.05 2.68
N VAL A 87 14.03 -0.58 2.93
CA VAL A 87 12.77 0.03 2.45
C VAL A 87 12.60 1.43 3.01
N ALA A 88 12.87 1.64 4.30
CA ALA A 88 12.79 2.97 4.91
C ALA A 88 13.80 3.94 4.27
N GLU A 89 15.05 3.52 4.08
CA GLU A 89 16.10 4.35 3.47
C GLU A 89 15.71 4.84 2.07
N VAL A 90 15.26 3.93 1.19
CA VAL A 90 14.80 4.28 -0.18
C VAL A 90 13.64 5.26 -0.14
N LEU A 91 12.66 5.02 0.74
CA LEU A 91 11.47 5.85 0.80
C LEU A 91 11.76 7.23 1.42
N GLU A 92 12.69 7.33 2.37
CA GLU A 92 13.15 8.61 2.92
C GLU A 92 13.90 9.43 1.87
N GLU A 93 14.79 8.80 1.09
CA GLU A 93 15.46 9.46 -0.04
C GLU A 93 14.45 9.98 -1.07
N LEU A 94 13.49 9.12 -1.47
CA LEU A 94 12.41 9.50 -2.37
C LEU A 94 11.58 10.68 -1.84
N CYS A 95 11.29 10.69 -0.54
CA CYS A 95 10.58 11.80 0.09
C CYS A 95 11.39 13.09 0.03
N GLY A 96 12.71 13.03 0.29
CA GLY A 96 13.60 14.18 0.20
C GLY A 96 13.59 14.82 -1.19
N LEU A 97 13.64 14.00 -2.25
CA LEU A 97 13.55 14.46 -3.64
C LEU A 97 12.18 15.08 -3.98
N HIS A 98 11.11 14.57 -3.39
CA HIS A 98 9.76 15.04 -3.67
C HIS A 98 9.34 16.26 -2.83
N ASP A 99 9.95 16.46 -1.66
CA ASP A 99 9.64 17.54 -0.73
C ASP A 99 9.85 18.94 -1.33
N GLU A 100 10.79 19.09 -2.28
CA GLU A 100 11.03 20.37 -2.99
C GLU A 100 9.87 20.79 -3.89
N SER A 101 8.98 19.85 -4.24
CA SER A 101 7.89 20.01 -5.21
C SER A 101 6.49 19.86 -4.59
N VAL A 102 6.37 20.01 -3.27
CA VAL A 102 5.14 19.68 -2.54
C VAL A 102 3.98 20.57 -2.94
N SER A 103 2.97 19.97 -3.56
CA SER A 103 1.60 20.47 -3.59
C SER A 103 0.74 19.63 -2.64
N VAL A 104 0.18 20.28 -1.61
CA VAL A 104 -0.83 19.62 -0.76
C VAL A 104 -2.11 19.49 -1.59
N PRO A 105 -2.71 18.30 -1.70
CA PRO A 105 -3.92 18.14 -2.48
C PRO A 105 -5.08 18.96 -1.90
N GLU A 106 -5.95 19.45 -2.78
CA GLU A 106 -7.21 20.08 -2.39
C GLU A 106 -8.04 19.12 -1.53
N PRO A 107 -8.82 19.60 -0.53
CA PRO A 107 -9.61 18.73 0.35
C PRO A 107 -10.66 17.87 -0.38
N SER A 108 -11.07 18.29 -1.58
CA SER A 108 -11.98 17.53 -2.44
C SER A 108 -11.29 16.36 -3.16
N CYS A 109 -9.95 16.34 -3.21
CA CYS A 109 -9.18 15.26 -3.78
C CYS A 109 -9.26 14.04 -2.85
N PRO A 110 -9.69 12.86 -3.35
CA PRO A 110 -9.74 11.64 -2.55
C PRO A 110 -8.39 11.26 -1.92
N ASN A 111 -7.26 11.61 -2.57
CA ASN A 111 -5.92 11.33 -2.05
C ASN A 111 -5.51 12.22 -0.87
N ALA A 112 -6.23 13.30 -0.58
CA ALA A 112 -5.93 14.20 0.54
C ALA A 112 -5.93 13.47 1.89
N MET A 113 -6.65 12.34 2.02
CA MET A 113 -6.68 11.54 3.26
C MET A 113 -5.34 10.89 3.65
N PHE A 114 -4.43 10.73 2.67
CA PHE A 114 -3.08 10.25 2.95
C PHE A 114 -2.17 11.36 3.51
N TYR A 115 -2.53 12.63 3.34
CA TYR A 115 -1.68 13.76 3.70
C TYR A 115 -1.94 14.22 5.12
N SER A 116 -0.85 14.39 5.87
CA SER A 116 -0.85 15.04 7.17
C SER A 116 -0.68 16.56 6.99
N ARG A 117 -1.22 17.35 7.93
CA ARG A 117 -1.01 18.82 7.92
C ARG A 117 0.44 19.22 8.21
N THR A 118 1.16 18.38 8.92
CA THR A 118 2.56 18.57 9.30
C THR A 118 3.34 17.30 9.00
N LYS A 119 4.64 17.43 8.77
CA LYS A 119 5.56 16.29 8.73
C LYS A 119 5.45 15.51 10.04
N GLN A 120 5.48 14.18 9.94
CA GLN A 120 5.46 13.31 11.12
C GLN A 120 6.77 13.46 11.89
N SER A 121 6.69 13.47 13.23
CA SER A 121 7.86 13.65 14.10
C SER A 121 8.73 12.40 14.20
N ILE A 122 8.16 11.23 13.97
CA ILE A 122 8.88 9.95 13.91
C ILE A 122 9.50 9.77 12.52
N SER A 123 10.77 9.36 12.45
CA SER A 123 11.41 8.98 11.19
C SER A 123 10.69 7.79 10.56
N LEU A 124 10.84 7.63 9.24
CA LEU A 124 10.24 6.47 8.58
C LEU A 124 10.96 5.19 9.03
N GLN A 125 12.27 5.23 9.25
CA GLN A 125 13.00 4.08 9.79
C GLN A 125 12.42 3.60 11.13
N ALA A 126 12.26 4.51 12.10
CA ALA A 126 11.67 4.16 13.39
C ALA A 126 10.20 3.73 13.25
N TYR A 127 9.48 4.27 12.26
CA TYR A 127 8.12 3.83 11.94
C TYR A 127 8.10 2.39 11.43
N VAL A 128 8.95 2.04 10.45
CA VAL A 128 9.05 0.68 9.89
C VAL A 128 9.49 -0.34 10.95
N GLU A 129 10.41 0.03 11.84
CA GLU A 129 10.83 -0.82 12.96
C GLU A 129 9.65 -1.22 13.87
N ARG A 130 8.61 -0.38 14.01
CA ARG A 130 7.38 -0.76 14.72
C ARG A 130 6.65 -1.91 14.03
N PHE A 131 6.60 -1.92 12.70
CA PHE A 131 5.97 -3.01 11.96
C PHE A 131 6.77 -4.30 12.16
N VAL A 132 8.10 -4.26 12.05
CA VAL A 132 8.96 -5.42 12.27
C VAL A 132 8.84 -5.97 13.70
N HIS A 133 8.64 -5.08 14.68
CA HIS A 133 8.51 -5.51 16.08
C HIS A 133 7.12 -6.09 16.40
N HIS A 134 6.06 -5.50 15.86
CA HIS A 134 4.67 -5.82 16.24
C HIS A 134 3.91 -6.70 15.25
N LEU A 135 4.37 -6.82 14.01
CA LEU A 135 3.74 -7.64 12.97
C LEU A 135 4.71 -8.74 12.56
N ASP A 136 4.22 -9.98 12.63
CA ASP A 136 4.93 -11.16 12.17
C ASP A 136 4.54 -11.42 10.72
N VAL A 137 5.15 -10.66 9.80
CA VAL A 137 4.86 -10.72 8.37
C VAL A 137 6.11 -11.09 7.59
N SER A 138 5.93 -11.82 6.50
CA SER A 138 7.04 -12.24 5.66
C SER A 138 7.74 -11.05 4.99
N PRO A 139 9.02 -11.19 4.60
CA PRO A 139 9.69 -10.21 3.75
C PRO A 139 8.92 -9.89 2.45
N ALA A 140 8.13 -10.83 1.93
CA ALA A 140 7.33 -10.63 0.72
C ALA A 140 6.26 -9.54 0.90
N THR A 141 5.71 -9.36 2.10
CA THR A 141 4.78 -8.26 2.42
C THR A 141 5.42 -6.89 2.17
N TYR A 142 6.68 -6.70 2.56
CA TYR A 142 7.38 -5.42 2.37
C TYR A 142 7.70 -5.15 0.90
N LEU A 143 8.08 -6.18 0.15
CA LEU A 143 8.26 -6.07 -1.30
C LEU A 143 6.95 -5.76 -2.02
N ALA A 144 5.85 -6.41 -1.62
CA ALA A 144 4.52 -6.13 -2.15
C ALA A 144 4.11 -4.67 -1.88
N ALA A 145 4.36 -4.17 -0.68
CA ALA A 145 4.13 -2.77 -0.32
C ALA A 145 4.89 -1.80 -1.24
N MET A 146 6.17 -2.07 -1.54
CA MET A 146 6.97 -1.27 -2.48
C MET A 146 6.38 -1.29 -3.90
N VAL A 147 5.95 -2.45 -4.39
CA VAL A 147 5.29 -2.58 -5.70
C VAL A 147 4.00 -1.75 -5.72
N TYR A 148 3.17 -1.82 -4.67
CA TYR A 148 1.93 -1.06 -4.59
C TYR A 148 2.17 0.44 -4.51
N LEU A 149 3.20 0.90 -3.78
CA LEU A 149 3.61 2.30 -3.79
C LEU A 149 3.99 2.77 -5.20
N GLY A 150 4.83 2.02 -5.89
CA GLY A 150 5.25 2.35 -7.26
C GLY A 150 4.09 2.36 -8.26
N ARG A 151 3.11 1.44 -8.12
CA ARG A 151 1.89 1.43 -8.95
C ARG A 151 0.99 2.63 -8.65
N ALA A 152 0.77 2.94 -7.37
CA ALA A 152 -0.11 4.03 -6.95
C ALA A 152 0.41 5.40 -7.43
N GLN A 153 1.72 5.62 -7.43
CA GLN A 153 2.32 6.85 -7.96
C GLN A 153 2.08 7.02 -9.47
N LYS A 154 2.00 5.93 -10.23
CA LYS A 154 1.85 5.95 -11.70
C LYS A 154 0.41 6.11 -12.18
N ALA A 155 -0.52 5.53 -11.44
CA ALA A 155 -1.91 5.39 -11.89
C ALA A 155 -2.53 6.75 -12.25
N SER A 156 -2.50 7.71 -11.31
CA SER A 156 -3.13 9.02 -11.46
C SER A 156 -2.11 10.16 -11.62
N GLY A 157 -0.87 9.99 -11.13
CA GLY A 157 0.07 11.11 -10.93
C GLY A 157 -0.36 12.07 -9.82
N GLU A 158 -1.51 11.82 -9.17
CA GLU A 158 -2.09 12.66 -8.12
C GLU A 158 -1.59 12.27 -6.72
N LEU A 159 -1.07 11.05 -6.55
CA LEU A 159 -0.47 10.58 -5.31
C LEU A 159 1.06 10.60 -5.41
N ARG A 160 1.68 11.73 -5.08
CA ARG A 160 3.14 11.86 -4.97
C ARG A 160 3.57 11.62 -3.53
N VAL A 161 4.38 10.58 -3.32
CA VAL A 161 4.87 10.24 -1.97
C VAL A 161 5.87 11.27 -1.49
N ASN A 162 5.71 11.78 -0.28
CA ASN A 162 6.56 12.80 0.32
C ASN A 162 6.51 12.71 1.86
N SER A 163 7.25 13.58 2.55
CA SER A 163 7.34 13.55 4.03
C SER A 163 6.01 13.77 4.77
N TYR A 164 4.96 14.26 4.09
CA TYR A 164 3.66 14.55 4.69
C TYR A 164 2.70 13.37 4.62
N ASN A 165 2.90 12.43 3.69
CA ASN A 165 1.99 11.32 3.47
C ASN A 165 2.63 9.94 3.66
N ILE A 166 3.97 9.83 3.62
CA ILE A 166 4.67 8.55 3.51
C ILE A 166 4.25 7.55 4.59
N HIS A 167 4.11 7.96 5.85
CA HIS A 167 3.70 7.05 6.93
C HIS A 167 2.32 6.43 6.68
N ARG A 168 1.35 7.21 6.21
CA ARG A 168 -0.01 6.74 5.92
C ARG A 168 -0.06 5.88 4.67
N VAL A 169 0.66 6.29 3.62
CA VAL A 169 0.71 5.53 2.36
C VAL A 169 1.43 4.20 2.60
N PHE A 170 2.57 4.20 3.29
CA PHE A 170 3.32 2.99 3.62
C PHE A 170 2.51 2.02 4.49
N LEU A 171 1.85 2.52 5.54
CA LEU A 171 0.94 1.70 6.36
C LEU A 171 -0.10 0.98 5.52
N THR A 172 -0.70 1.71 4.57
CA THR A 172 -1.77 1.18 3.72
C THR A 172 -1.22 0.15 2.74
N ALA A 173 -0.05 0.43 2.17
CA ALA A 173 0.64 -0.49 1.26
C ALA A 173 1.01 -1.81 1.96
N VAL A 174 1.55 -1.73 3.19
CA VAL A 174 1.83 -2.91 4.02
C VAL A 174 0.55 -3.66 4.34
N PHE A 175 -0.55 -2.97 4.70
CA PHE A 175 -1.80 -3.65 5.01
C PHE A 175 -2.38 -4.41 3.81
N LEU A 176 -2.30 -3.84 2.61
CA LEU A 176 -2.65 -4.55 1.37
C LEU A 176 -1.70 -5.71 1.09
N GLY A 177 -0.40 -5.54 1.35
CA GLY A 177 0.61 -6.59 1.25
C GLY A 177 0.28 -7.78 2.13
N ILE A 178 -0.07 -7.53 3.40
CA ILE A 178 -0.49 -8.56 4.36
C ILE A 178 -1.68 -9.34 3.82
N LYS A 179 -2.74 -8.63 3.39
CA LYS A 179 -3.96 -9.28 2.87
C LYS A 179 -3.74 -10.09 1.59
N TYR A 180 -2.68 -9.79 0.85
CA TYR A 180 -2.38 -10.43 -0.43
C TYR A 180 -1.37 -11.58 -0.33
N THR A 181 -0.38 -11.45 0.57
CA THR A 181 0.77 -12.37 0.64
C THR A 181 0.76 -13.29 1.85
N GLU A 182 0.07 -12.95 2.93
CA GLU A 182 0.08 -13.71 4.18
C GLU A 182 -1.19 -14.58 4.30
N ASP A 183 -1.04 -15.79 4.81
CA ASP A 183 -2.17 -16.70 5.10
C ASP A 183 -2.99 -16.24 6.32
N VAL A 184 -2.32 -15.58 7.28
CA VAL A 184 -2.93 -15.04 8.49
C VAL A 184 -2.87 -13.52 8.45
N VAL A 185 -4.05 -12.88 8.48
CA VAL A 185 -4.17 -11.43 8.34
C VAL A 185 -4.52 -10.74 9.67
N TYR A 186 -3.99 -9.54 9.86
CA TYR A 186 -4.32 -8.71 11.02
C TYR A 186 -5.60 -7.90 10.80
N SER A 187 -6.35 -7.66 11.87
CA SER A 187 -7.53 -6.79 11.82
C SER A 187 -7.13 -5.33 11.60
N ALA A 188 -8.01 -4.54 10.98
CA ALA A 188 -7.80 -3.10 10.79
C ALA A 188 -7.58 -2.36 12.12
N GLY A 189 -8.12 -2.87 13.23
CA GLY A 189 -7.87 -2.32 14.57
C GLY A 189 -6.45 -2.58 15.07
N THR A 190 -5.87 -3.74 14.78
CA THR A 190 -4.47 -4.01 15.09
C THR A 190 -3.54 -3.15 14.24
N ILE A 191 -3.81 -3.04 12.94
CA ILE A 191 -3.05 -2.17 12.04
C ILE A 191 -3.15 -0.69 12.45
N ALA A 192 -4.33 -0.21 12.88
CA ALA A 192 -4.48 1.16 13.39
C ALA A 192 -3.58 1.42 14.61
N ARG A 193 -3.54 0.49 15.56
CA ARG A 193 -2.70 0.60 16.77
C ARG A 193 -1.20 0.60 16.44
N VAL A 194 -0.74 -0.36 15.63
CA VAL A 194 0.67 -0.42 15.20
C VAL A 194 1.05 0.81 14.38
N GLY A 195 0.13 1.28 13.55
CA GLY A 195 0.31 2.44 12.69
C GLY A 195 0.20 3.81 13.34
N GLY A 196 -0.34 3.89 14.56
CA GLY A 196 -0.67 5.17 15.19
C GLY A 196 -1.81 5.94 14.48
N VAL A 197 -2.72 5.22 13.82
CA VAL A 197 -3.91 5.77 13.16
C VAL A 197 -5.07 5.78 14.16
N GLN A 198 -5.91 6.82 14.13
CA GLN A 198 -6.87 7.09 15.23
C GLN A 198 -7.94 6.01 15.36
N SER A 199 -8.36 5.40 14.26
CA SER A 199 -9.42 4.40 14.25
C SER A 199 -9.21 3.35 13.16
N SER A 200 -9.79 2.16 13.37
CA SER A 200 -9.89 1.13 12.34
C SER A 200 -10.68 1.62 11.13
N GLY A 201 -11.70 2.47 11.32
CA GLY A 201 -12.48 3.06 10.23
C GLY A 201 -11.64 3.93 9.29
N GLU A 202 -10.67 4.67 9.84
CA GLU A 202 -9.71 5.45 9.07
C GLU A 202 -8.78 4.54 8.26
N VAL A 203 -8.25 3.47 8.85
CA VAL A 203 -7.44 2.46 8.12
C VAL A 203 -8.23 1.85 6.97
N CYS A 204 -9.49 1.47 7.19
CA CYS A 204 -10.35 0.95 6.13
C CYS A 204 -10.62 1.98 5.03
N ALA A 205 -10.69 3.28 5.35
CA ALA A 205 -10.85 4.33 4.35
C ALA A 205 -9.59 4.50 3.49
N LEU A 206 -8.41 4.53 4.13
CA LEU A 206 -7.13 4.55 3.44
C LEU A 206 -6.98 3.33 2.53
N GLU A 207 -7.34 2.15 3.01
CA GLU A 207 -7.31 0.91 2.25
C GLU A 207 -8.16 1.01 0.97
N ARG A 208 -9.43 1.39 1.09
CA ARG A 208 -10.32 1.54 -0.08
C ARG A 208 -9.78 2.55 -1.07
N GLN A 209 -9.23 3.66 -0.58
CA GLN A 209 -8.65 4.67 -1.45
C GLN A 209 -7.41 4.16 -2.19
N MET A 210 -6.53 3.42 -1.52
CA MET A 210 -5.34 2.86 -2.17
C MET A 210 -5.72 1.77 -3.17
N LEU A 211 -6.70 0.91 -2.86
CA LEU A 211 -7.24 -0.06 -3.82
C LEU A 211 -7.81 0.63 -5.07
N ALA A 212 -8.52 1.75 -4.90
CA ALA A 212 -9.00 2.55 -6.01
C ALA A 212 -7.84 3.13 -6.84
N GLN A 213 -6.76 3.62 -6.20
CA GLN A 213 -5.56 4.07 -6.91
C GLN A 213 -4.87 2.94 -7.68
N LEU A 214 -4.95 1.71 -7.18
CA LEU A 214 -4.38 0.52 -7.83
C LEU A 214 -5.30 -0.11 -8.87
N ASN A 215 -6.51 0.41 -9.09
CA ASN A 215 -7.56 -0.25 -9.87
C ASN A 215 -7.77 -1.73 -9.47
N PHE A 216 -7.57 -2.05 -8.19
CA PHE A 216 -7.60 -3.42 -7.65
C PHE A 216 -6.57 -4.37 -8.29
N GLU A 217 -5.57 -3.88 -9.01
CA GLU A 217 -4.48 -4.68 -9.57
C GLU A 217 -3.42 -4.98 -8.50
N LEU A 218 -3.70 -5.97 -7.66
CA LEU A 218 -2.80 -6.44 -6.61
C LEU A 218 -1.90 -7.59 -7.06
N PHE A 219 -2.17 -8.20 -8.21
CA PHE A 219 -1.40 -9.37 -8.64
C PHE A 219 0.09 -9.04 -8.80
N ILE A 220 0.94 -9.82 -8.12
CA ILE A 220 2.40 -9.76 -8.24
C ILE A 220 2.86 -11.11 -8.74
N HIS A 221 3.55 -11.13 -9.88
CA HIS A 221 4.06 -12.36 -10.44
C HIS A 221 5.12 -12.97 -9.50
N PRO A 222 5.06 -14.28 -9.17
CA PRO A 222 5.97 -14.90 -8.20
C PRO A 222 7.45 -14.70 -8.55
N SER A 223 7.80 -14.67 -9.84
CA SER A 223 9.18 -14.45 -10.27
C SER A 223 9.74 -13.09 -9.83
N LEU A 224 8.88 -12.07 -9.69
CA LEU A 224 9.32 -10.75 -9.24
C LEU A 224 9.73 -10.80 -7.77
N LEU A 225 8.93 -11.45 -6.93
CA LEU A 225 9.25 -11.65 -5.52
C LEU A 225 10.49 -12.55 -5.36
N GLN A 226 10.56 -13.66 -6.10
CA GLN A 226 11.71 -14.57 -6.07
C GLN A 226 13.02 -13.87 -6.46
N SER A 227 12.99 -13.05 -7.51
CA SER A 227 14.18 -12.31 -7.96
C SER A 227 14.76 -11.37 -6.90
N ALA A 228 13.92 -10.87 -5.99
CA ALA A 228 14.35 -10.02 -4.90
C ALA A 228 15.02 -10.79 -3.75
N PHE A 229 14.76 -12.10 -3.63
CA PHE A 229 15.34 -12.98 -2.59
C PHE A 229 16.60 -13.73 -3.03
N THR A 230 16.87 -13.85 -4.34
CA THR A 230 17.94 -14.71 -4.89
C THR A 230 19.33 -14.07 -5.02
N HIS A 231 19.72 -13.12 -4.16
CA HIS A 231 21.06 -12.50 -4.27
C HIS A 231 21.79 -12.24 -2.95
#